data_AF-A0A369XME9-F1
#
_entry.id   AF-A0A369XME9-F1
#
_cell.length_a   1.000
_cell.length_b   1.000
_cell.length_c   1.000
_cell.angle_alpha   90.00
_cell.angle_beta   90.00
_cell.angle_gamma   90.00
#
_symmetry.space_group_name_H-M   'P 1'
#
loop_
_entity.id
_entity.type
_entity.pdbx_description
1 polymer ?
#
loop_
_entity_poly.entity_id
_entity_poly.type
_entity_poly.pdbx_seq_one_letter_code
_entity_poly.pdbx_strand_id
1 'polypeptide(L)'
;MNREELRDQLLAPVLQWTRLGRQTNRLMTGSSAVISYRTRRLLRAGAFSRQADWDEVAHMTREKVEIPLEAATAMAVAMLPVIKQFWTHTGQSMLACSSDSMSLLGSRGPEEFRERQADLCATLINASVGWFRVFGSLAEVASQGVAPLLRQVQDNAERLEKR
;
A
#
# COMPACT_ATOMS: atom_id res chain seq x y z
N MET A 1 -26.64 -0.35 -5.21
CA MET A 1 -25.38 -0.80 -5.85
C MET A 1 -25.72 -1.93 -6.78
N ASN A 2 -25.37 -1.80 -8.06
CA ASN A 2 -25.57 -2.90 -9.02
C ASN A 2 -24.43 -3.94 -8.92
N ARG A 3 -24.59 -5.07 -9.59
CA ARG A 3 -23.60 -6.18 -9.54
C ARG A 3 -22.22 -5.79 -10.10
N GLU A 4 -22.20 -4.93 -11.11
CA GLU A 4 -20.98 -4.48 -11.79
C GLU A 4 -20.17 -3.55 -10.88
N GLU A 5 -20.83 -2.56 -10.27
CA GLU A 5 -20.25 -1.67 -9.26
C GLU A 5 -19.68 -2.45 -8.08
N LEU A 6 -20.40 -3.46 -7.58
CA LEU A 6 -19.90 -4.31 -6.48
C LEU A 6 -18.64 -5.06 -6.92
N ARG A 7 -18.64 -5.65 -8.12
CA ARG A 7 -17.48 -6.35 -8.68
C ARG A 7 -16.28 -5.41 -8.77
N ASP A 8 -16.45 -4.22 -9.33
CA ASP A 8 -15.35 -3.27 -9.51
C ASP A 8 -14.78 -2.81 -8.17
N GLN A 9 -15.64 -2.58 -7.18
CA GLN A 9 -15.22 -2.25 -5.82
C GLN A 9 -14.44 -3.37 -5.13
N LEU A 10 -14.79 -4.62 -5.42
CA LEU A 10 -14.07 -5.81 -4.92
C LEU A 10 -12.80 -6.12 -5.74
N LEU A 11 -12.68 -5.66 -6.98
CA LEU A 11 -11.46 -5.87 -7.77
C LEU A 11 -10.40 -4.80 -7.49
N ALA A 12 -10.80 -3.57 -7.17
CA ALA A 12 -9.86 -2.47 -6.97
C ALA A 12 -8.77 -2.77 -5.90
N PRO A 13 -9.09 -3.28 -4.69
CA PRO A 13 -8.07 -3.65 -3.71
C PRO A 13 -7.13 -4.76 -4.20
N VAL A 14 -7.65 -5.76 -4.91
CA VAL A 14 -6.83 -6.84 -5.50
C VAL A 14 -5.80 -6.27 -6.48
N LEU A 15 -6.22 -5.31 -7.31
CA LEU A 15 -5.33 -4.64 -8.25
C LEU A 15 -4.27 -3.77 -7.55
N GLN A 16 -4.63 -3.09 -6.47
CA GLN A 16 -3.70 -2.30 -5.65
C GLN A 16 -2.62 -3.20 -5.04
N TRP A 17 -2.99 -4.33 -4.43
CA TRP A 17 -2.04 -5.32 -3.91
C TRP A 17 -1.18 -5.94 -5.00
N THR A 18 -1.76 -6.24 -6.17
CA THR A 18 -0.99 -6.76 -7.31
C THR A 18 0.04 -5.73 -7.81
N ARG A 19 -0.33 -4.45 -7.86
CA ARG A 19 0.59 -3.37 -8.22
C ARG A 19 1.74 -3.26 -7.23
N LEU A 20 1.45 -3.27 -5.93
CA LEU A 20 2.47 -3.30 -4.88
C LEU A 20 3.40 -4.50 -5.06
N GLY A 21 2.85 -5.70 -5.26
CA GLY A 21 3.64 -6.92 -5.50
C GLY A 21 4.61 -6.78 -6.69
N ARG A 22 4.15 -6.19 -7.80
CA ARG A 22 5.02 -5.90 -8.95
C ARG A 22 6.11 -4.88 -8.62
N GLN A 23 5.78 -3.84 -7.87
CA GLN A 23 6.73 -2.81 -7.45
C GLN A 23 7.82 -3.40 -6.54
N THR A 24 7.43 -4.21 -5.56
CA THR A 24 8.35 -4.93 -4.66
C THR A 24 9.24 -5.91 -5.43
N ASN A 25 8.69 -6.63 -6.41
CA ASN A 25 9.49 -7.53 -7.25
C ASN A 25 10.56 -6.76 -8.05
N ARG A 26 10.22 -5.61 -8.64
CA ARG A 26 11.20 -4.72 -9.29
C ARG A 26 12.27 -4.24 -8.32
N LEU A 27 11.88 -3.89 -7.10
CA LEU A 27 12.82 -3.48 -6.06
C LEU A 27 13.80 -4.61 -5.73
N MET A 28 13.31 -5.83 -5.51
CA MET A 28 14.15 -6.99 -5.16
C MET A 28 15.11 -7.36 -6.29
N THR A 29 14.62 -7.43 -7.52
CA THR A 29 15.43 -7.76 -8.70
C THR A 29 16.48 -6.69 -8.98
N GLY A 30 16.12 -5.40 -8.94
CA GLY A 30 17.08 -4.30 -9.07
C GLY A 30 18.11 -4.28 -7.94
N SER A 31 17.69 -4.53 -6.70
CA SER A 31 18.60 -4.59 -5.54
C SER A 31 19.61 -5.71 -5.70
N SER A 32 19.19 -6.87 -6.17
CA SER A 32 20.08 -8.00 -6.45
C SER A 32 21.15 -7.63 -7.48
N ALA A 33 20.78 -6.91 -8.55
CA ALA A 33 21.74 -6.46 -9.56
C ALA A 33 22.78 -5.49 -8.98
N VAL A 34 22.34 -4.48 -8.21
CA VAL A 34 23.22 -3.49 -7.55
C VAL A 34 24.16 -4.16 -6.55
N ILE A 35 23.64 -5.04 -5.70
CA ILE A 35 24.44 -5.81 -4.73
C ILE A 35 25.46 -6.68 -5.45
N SER A 36 25.02 -7.46 -6.46
CA SER A 36 25.91 -8.34 -7.22
C SER A 36 27.03 -7.59 -7.93
N TYR A 37 26.76 -6.40 -8.46
CA TYR A 37 27.81 -5.54 -9.03
C TYR A 37 28.81 -5.09 -7.97
N ARG A 38 28.33 -4.50 -6.86
CA ARG A 38 29.18 -3.99 -5.78
C ARG A 38 30.01 -5.10 -5.13
N THR A 39 29.43 -6.27 -4.87
CA THR A 39 30.15 -7.44 -4.34
C THR A 39 31.26 -7.91 -5.30
N ARG A 40 30.97 -8.03 -6.60
CA ARG A 40 32.00 -8.41 -7.59
C ARG A 40 33.13 -7.38 -7.69
N ARG A 41 32.81 -6.09 -7.61
CA ARG A 41 33.81 -5.03 -7.59
C ARG A 41 34.70 -5.12 -6.36
N LEU A 42 34.12 -5.31 -5.17
CA LEU A 42 34.88 -5.48 -3.92
C LEU A 42 35.84 -6.68 -3.99
N LEU A 43 35.34 -7.82 -4.46
CA LEU A 43 36.16 -9.03 -4.61
C LEU A 43 37.34 -8.83 -5.59
N ARG A 44 37.16 -8.03 -6.64
CA ARG A 44 38.20 -7.76 -7.65
C ARG A 44 39.18 -6.66 -7.23
N ALA A 45 38.72 -5.65 -6.49
CA ALA A 45 39.53 -4.49 -6.13
C ALA A 45 40.48 -4.75 -4.94
N GLY A 46 40.22 -5.79 -4.12
CA GLY A 46 40.99 -6.02 -2.89
C GLY A 46 40.64 -4.99 -1.81
N ALA A 47 41.64 -4.40 -1.15
CA ALA A 47 41.41 -3.32 -0.16
C ALA A 47 41.01 -2.01 -0.84
N PHE A 48 40.13 -1.23 -0.20
CA PHE A 48 39.75 0.14 -0.59
C PHE A 48 40.98 1.07 -0.57
N SER A 49 41.74 1.05 -1.64
CA SER A 49 43.04 1.71 -1.74
C SER A 49 42.95 3.09 -2.39
N ARG A 50 41.83 3.42 -3.03
CA ARG A 50 41.63 4.68 -3.76
C ARG A 50 40.63 5.58 -3.06
N GLN A 51 40.88 6.89 -3.06
CA GLN A 51 39.98 7.91 -2.54
C GLN A 51 38.55 7.79 -3.09
N ALA A 52 38.42 7.47 -4.39
CA ALA A 52 37.13 7.29 -5.05
C ALA A 52 36.29 6.12 -4.48
N ASP A 53 36.91 5.13 -3.84
CA ASP A 53 36.16 4.06 -3.20
C ASP A 53 35.63 4.49 -1.82
N TRP A 54 36.38 5.32 -1.09
CA TRP A 54 35.92 5.93 0.16
C TRP A 54 34.76 6.90 -0.07
N ASP A 55 34.80 7.67 -1.15
CA ASP A 55 33.70 8.53 -1.56
C ASP A 55 32.43 7.72 -1.88
N GLU A 56 32.57 6.56 -2.55
CA GLU A 56 31.45 5.63 -2.79
C GLU A 56 30.91 5.03 -1.48
N VAL A 57 31.77 4.65 -0.53
CA VAL A 57 31.34 4.15 0.78
C VAL A 57 30.60 5.21 1.58
N ALA A 58 31.09 6.46 1.58
CA ALA A 58 30.40 7.58 2.21
C ALA A 58 29.03 7.83 1.56
N HIS A 59 28.96 7.79 0.22
CA HIS A 59 27.71 7.91 -0.53
C HIS A 59 26.70 6.81 -0.17
N MET A 60 27.13 5.55 -0.16
CA MET A 60 26.30 4.41 0.27
C MET A 60 25.81 4.53 1.71
N THR A 61 26.62 5.11 2.59
CA THR A 61 26.26 5.26 4.00
C THR A 61 25.15 6.27 4.19
N ARG A 62 25.18 7.40 3.47
CA ARG A 62 24.08 8.38 3.43
C ARG A 62 22.80 7.76 2.87
N GLU A 63 22.93 7.05 1.76
CA GLU A 63 21.87 6.28 1.11
C GLU A 63 21.12 5.32 2.07
N LYS A 64 21.84 4.70 3.03
CA LYS A 64 21.27 3.77 4.03
C LYS A 64 20.44 4.47 5.12
N VAL A 65 20.49 5.79 5.23
CA VAL A 65 19.77 6.57 6.23
C VAL A 65 18.70 7.45 5.58
N GLU A 66 19.08 8.22 4.55
CA GLU A 66 18.21 9.19 3.90
C GLU A 66 17.01 8.54 3.23
N ILE A 67 17.24 7.45 2.47
CA ILE A 67 16.16 6.83 1.69
C ILE A 67 15.14 6.07 2.56
N PRO A 68 15.54 5.32 3.61
CA PRO A 68 14.56 4.77 4.56
C PRO A 68 13.74 5.85 5.28
N LEU A 69 14.34 7.01 5.58
CA LEU A 69 13.62 8.13 6.17
C LEU A 69 12.61 8.73 5.17
N GLU A 70 13.00 8.92 3.91
CA GLU A 70 12.11 9.35 2.82
C GLU A 70 10.95 8.36 2.61
N ALA A 71 11.23 7.05 2.64
CA ALA A 71 10.22 6.00 2.56
C ALA A 71 9.23 6.07 3.74
N ALA A 72 9.74 6.22 4.96
CA ALA A 72 8.91 6.31 6.16
C ALA A 72 8.02 7.56 6.15
N THR A 73 8.55 8.71 5.74
CA THR A 73 7.77 9.95 5.65
C THR A 73 6.72 9.87 4.55
N ALA A 74 7.04 9.30 3.39
CA ALA A 74 6.08 9.06 2.32
C ALA A 74 4.91 8.17 2.77
N MET A 75 5.20 7.07 3.49
CA MET A 75 4.16 6.22 4.09
C MET A 75 3.32 6.97 5.12
N ALA A 76 3.97 7.74 6.01
CA ALA A 76 3.26 8.49 7.05
C ALA A 76 2.28 9.50 6.46
N VAL A 77 2.70 10.25 5.44
CA VAL A 77 1.84 11.20 4.71
C VAL A 77 0.69 10.46 4.01
N ALA A 78 0.98 9.35 3.33
CA ALA A 78 -0.02 8.56 2.64
C ALA A 78 -1.03 7.90 3.59
N MET A 79 -0.66 7.65 4.86
CA MET A 79 -1.53 7.03 5.85
C MET A 79 -2.64 7.96 6.35
N LEU A 80 -2.40 9.28 6.38
CA LEU A 80 -3.38 10.26 6.86
C LEU A 80 -4.77 10.16 6.20
N PRO A 81 -4.90 10.13 4.86
CA PRO A 81 -6.21 9.98 4.22
C PRO A 81 -6.86 8.62 4.53
N VAL A 82 -6.07 7.56 4.72
CA VAL A 82 -6.60 6.22 5.06
C VAL A 82 -7.21 6.20 6.46
N ILE A 83 -6.54 6.84 7.43
CA ILE A 83 -7.07 6.99 8.81
C ILE A 83 -8.39 7.77 8.78
N LYS A 84 -8.46 8.86 8.01
CA LYS A 84 -9.69 9.63 7.86
C LYS A 84 -10.81 8.77 7.24
N GLN A 85 -10.51 8.08 6.14
CA GLN A 85 -11.44 7.18 5.47
C GLN A 85 -11.97 6.10 6.41
N PHE A 86 -11.09 5.48 7.21
CA PHE A 86 -11.44 4.48 8.20
C PHE A 86 -12.45 5.02 9.22
N TRP A 87 -12.17 6.17 9.83
CA TRP A 87 -13.05 6.72 10.86
C TRP A 87 -14.40 7.17 10.31
N THR A 88 -14.39 7.82 9.14
CA THR A 88 -15.63 8.24 8.48
C THR A 88 -16.49 7.03 8.11
N HIS A 89 -15.90 6.02 7.46
CA HIS A 89 -16.63 4.82 7.04
C HIS A 89 -17.16 4.02 8.23
N THR A 90 -16.34 3.85 9.27
CA THR A 90 -16.74 3.12 10.49
C THR A 90 -17.91 3.81 11.17
N GLY A 91 -17.85 5.13 11.34
CA GLY A 91 -18.95 5.90 11.95
C GLY A 91 -20.24 5.83 11.14
N GLN A 92 -20.15 6.02 9.81
CA GLN A 92 -21.32 5.93 8.91
C GLN A 92 -21.93 4.52 8.91
N SER A 93 -21.09 3.48 8.83
CA SER A 93 -21.55 2.09 8.83
C SER A 93 -22.21 1.72 10.15
N MET A 94 -21.64 2.16 11.28
CA MET A 94 -22.21 1.90 12.60
C MET A 94 -23.59 2.54 12.75
N LEU A 95 -23.74 3.81 12.38
CA LEU A 95 -25.02 4.52 12.42
C LEU A 95 -26.07 3.87 11.51
N ALA A 96 -25.68 3.52 10.27
CA ALA A 96 -26.58 2.86 9.32
C ALA A 96 -27.03 1.49 9.83
N CYS A 97 -26.10 0.64 10.29
CA CYS A 97 -26.41 -0.67 10.86
C CYS A 97 -27.34 -0.55 12.07
N SER A 98 -27.10 0.40 12.98
CA SER A 98 -27.97 0.63 14.14
C SER A 98 -29.37 1.09 13.73
N SER A 99 -29.46 2.03 12.78
CA SER A 99 -30.74 2.54 12.26
C SER A 99 -31.56 1.41 11.60
N ASP A 100 -30.95 0.63 10.72
CA ASP A 100 -31.65 -0.43 9.99
C ASP A 100 -32.03 -1.59 10.91
N SER A 101 -31.20 -1.90 11.91
CA SER A 101 -31.53 -2.88 12.95
C SER A 101 -32.73 -2.43 13.79
N MET A 102 -32.77 -1.16 14.20
CA MET A 102 -33.92 -0.59 14.92
C MET A 102 -35.17 -0.60 14.04
N SER A 103 -35.04 -0.28 12.75
CA SER A 103 -36.16 -0.31 11.81
C SER A 103 -36.70 -1.72 11.60
N LEU A 104 -35.84 -2.74 11.56
CA LEU A 104 -36.26 -4.14 11.47
C LEU A 104 -37.00 -4.60 12.73
N LEU A 105 -36.49 -4.24 13.91
CA LEU A 105 -37.13 -4.53 15.21
C LEU A 105 -38.49 -3.85 15.35
N GLY A 106 -38.65 -2.66 14.76
CA GLY A 106 -39.90 -1.89 14.76
C GLY A 106 -40.95 -2.35 13.73
N SER A 107 -40.65 -3.38 12.92
CA SER A 107 -41.56 -3.86 11.88
C SER A 107 -42.88 -4.38 12.46
N ARG A 108 -43.99 -4.08 11.78
CA ARG A 108 -45.36 -4.40 12.24
C ARG A 108 -46.00 -5.56 11.48
N GLY A 109 -45.32 -6.12 10.50
CA GLY A 109 -45.82 -7.23 9.69
C GLY A 109 -44.72 -7.94 8.91
N PRO A 110 -45.02 -9.12 8.33
CA PRO A 110 -44.05 -9.96 7.64
C PRO A 110 -43.49 -9.33 6.36
N GLU A 111 -44.28 -8.53 5.64
CA GLU A 111 -43.83 -7.81 4.45
C GLU A 111 -42.84 -6.70 4.83
N GLU A 112 -43.20 -5.86 5.81
CA GLU A 112 -42.31 -4.82 6.34
C GLU A 112 -41.02 -5.41 6.92
N PHE A 113 -41.11 -6.51 7.67
CA PHE A 113 -39.93 -7.22 8.17
C PHE A 113 -38.99 -7.63 7.04
N ARG A 114 -39.54 -8.21 5.95
CA ARG A 114 -38.74 -8.66 4.80
C ARG A 114 -38.04 -7.50 4.10
N GLU A 115 -38.72 -6.37 3.92
CA GLU A 115 -38.13 -5.16 3.32
C GLU A 115 -37.00 -4.60 4.19
N ARG A 116 -37.25 -4.39 5.49
CA ARG A 116 -36.22 -3.89 6.43
C ARG A 116 -35.05 -4.86 6.59
N GLN A 117 -35.29 -6.15 6.46
CA GLN A 117 -34.23 -7.15 6.48
C GLN A 117 -33.32 -7.01 5.25
N ALA A 118 -33.90 -6.78 4.07
CA ALA A 118 -33.15 -6.54 2.85
C ALA A 118 -32.31 -5.25 2.95
N ASP A 119 -32.87 -4.19 3.53
CA ASP A 119 -32.14 -2.93 3.79
C ASP A 119 -30.94 -3.16 4.71
N LEU A 120 -31.15 -3.84 5.84
CA LEU A 120 -30.06 -4.18 6.77
C LEU A 120 -28.97 -5.03 6.07
N CYS A 121 -29.37 -6.01 5.27
CA CYS A 121 -28.41 -6.80 4.48
C CYS A 121 -27.62 -5.94 3.49
N ALA A 122 -28.27 -4.99 2.80
CA ALA A 122 -27.59 -4.06 1.89
C ALA A 122 -26.59 -3.17 2.63
N THR A 123 -26.95 -2.68 3.83
CA THR A 123 -26.06 -1.90 4.68
C THR A 123 -24.84 -2.71 5.15
N LEU A 124 -25.04 -3.97 5.55
CA LEU A 124 -23.93 -4.86 5.90
C LEU A 124 -22.98 -5.10 4.72
N ILE A 125 -23.51 -5.32 3.52
CA ILE A 125 -22.69 -5.47 2.29
C ILE A 125 -21.87 -4.19 2.04
N ASN A 126 -22.49 -3.02 2.12
CA ASN A 126 -21.81 -1.74 1.93
C ASN A 126 -20.71 -1.51 2.97
N ALA A 127 -20.97 -1.87 4.24
CA ALA A 127 -19.99 -1.82 5.30
C ALA A 127 -18.78 -2.70 4.98
N SER A 128 -19.00 -3.96 4.57
CA SER A 128 -17.95 -4.90 4.19
C SER A 128 -17.13 -4.42 2.98
N VAL A 129 -17.79 -3.86 1.96
CA VAL A 129 -17.09 -3.34 0.78
C VAL A 129 -16.22 -2.13 1.14
N GLY A 130 -16.69 -1.24 2.00
CA GLY A 130 -15.88 -0.13 2.48
C GLY A 130 -14.66 -0.59 3.29
N TRP A 131 -14.79 -1.65 4.09
CA TRP A 131 -13.63 -2.29 4.75
C TRP A 131 -12.62 -2.82 3.75
N PHE A 132 -13.10 -3.48 2.69
CA PHE A 132 -12.23 -4.00 1.63
C PHE A 132 -11.50 -2.88 0.88
N ARG A 133 -12.15 -1.73 0.66
CA ARG A 133 -11.51 -0.53 0.12
C ARG A 133 -10.42 0.03 1.04
N VAL A 134 -10.67 0.11 2.35
CA VAL A 134 -9.65 0.54 3.33
C VAL A 134 -8.44 -0.39 3.28
N PHE A 135 -8.67 -1.71 3.22
CA PHE A 135 -7.61 -2.70 3.06
C PHE A 135 -6.80 -2.49 1.76
N GLY A 136 -7.47 -2.16 0.66
CA GLY A 136 -6.80 -1.79 -0.60
C GLY A 136 -5.95 -0.52 -0.49
N SER A 137 -6.45 0.52 0.20
CA SER A 137 -5.72 1.77 0.43
C SER A 137 -4.40 1.55 1.19
N LEU A 138 -4.32 0.54 2.07
CA LEU A 138 -3.06 0.18 2.74
C LEU A 138 -1.98 -0.31 1.77
N ALA A 139 -2.35 -0.97 0.68
CA ALA A 139 -1.40 -1.35 -0.36
C ALA A 139 -0.83 -0.11 -1.07
N GLU A 140 -1.64 0.94 -1.24
CA GLU A 140 -1.17 2.20 -1.81
C GLU A 140 -0.22 2.91 -0.84
N VAL A 141 -0.51 2.93 0.47
CA VAL A 141 0.42 3.46 1.48
C VAL A 141 1.77 2.75 1.42
N ALA A 142 1.77 1.42 1.36
CA ALA A 142 3.00 0.66 1.21
C ALA A 142 3.72 0.97 -0.12
N SER A 143 2.96 1.14 -1.22
CA SER A 143 3.49 1.52 -2.53
C SER A 143 4.23 2.87 -2.49
N GLN A 144 3.69 3.85 -1.74
CA GLN A 144 4.35 5.14 -1.51
C GLN A 144 5.66 4.99 -0.74
N GLY A 145 5.75 4.05 0.23
CA GLY A 145 7.00 3.75 0.93
C GLY A 145 8.03 3.00 0.09
N VAL A 146 7.58 2.12 -0.80
CA VAL A 146 8.47 1.37 -1.71
C VAL A 146 9.03 2.27 -2.81
N ALA A 147 8.33 3.34 -3.19
CA ALA A 147 8.72 4.18 -4.32
C ALA A 147 10.11 4.84 -4.18
N PRO A 148 10.48 5.47 -3.05
CA PRO A 148 11.83 6.00 -2.83
C PRO A 148 12.93 4.94 -2.93
N LEU A 149 12.69 3.76 -2.35
CA LEU A 149 13.63 2.63 -2.39
C LEU A 149 13.83 2.14 -3.83
N LEU A 150 12.74 2.00 -4.58
CA LEU A 150 12.80 1.56 -5.97
C LEU A 150 13.54 2.57 -6.84
N ARG A 151 13.25 3.87 -6.67
CA ARG A 151 13.96 4.96 -7.36
C ARG A 151 15.46 4.89 -7.09
N GLN A 152 15.86 4.81 -5.82
CA GLN A 152 17.27 4.70 -5.44
C GLN A 152 17.95 3.50 -6.10
N VAL A 153 17.29 2.34 -6.13
CA VAL A 153 17.84 1.13 -6.74
C VAL A 153 18.00 1.28 -8.24
N GLN A 154 17.07 1.95 -8.92
CA GLN A 154 17.16 2.27 -10.35
C GLN A 154 18.31 3.25 -10.62
N ASP A 155 18.37 4.36 -9.88
CA ASP A 155 19.45 5.36 -9.97
C ASP A 155 20.83 4.70 -9.76
N ASN A 156 20.92 3.78 -8.79
CA ASN A 156 22.13 3.02 -8.51
C ASN A 156 22.47 2.06 -9.66
N ALA A 157 21.50 1.33 -10.21
CA ALA A 157 21.73 0.42 -11.33
C ALA A 157 22.26 1.17 -12.55
N GLU A 158 21.62 2.29 -12.93
CA GLU A 158 22.05 3.13 -14.06
C GLU A 158 23.44 3.73 -13.87
N ARG A 159 23.75 4.19 -12.65
CA ARG A 159 25.08 4.75 -12.33
C ARG A 159 26.17 3.68 -12.41
N LEU A 160 25.88 2.45 -11.98
CA LEU A 160 26.85 1.36 -11.98
C LEU A 160 27.05 0.75 -13.37
N GLU A 161 26.05 0.80 -14.25
CA GLU A 161 26.21 0.42 -15.66
C GLU A 161 27.17 1.35 -16.41
N LYS A 162 27.22 2.63 -16.03
CA LYS A 162 28.11 3.65 -16.63
C LYS A 162 29.57 3.58 -16.13
N ARG A 163 29.91 2.68 -15.20
CA ARG A 163 31.23 2.55 -14.56
C ARG A 163 31.89 1.22 -14.88
#